data_AF-A0AAE0ZVS8-F1
#
_entry.id   AF-A0AAE0ZVS8-F1
#
_cell.length_a   1.000
_cell.length_b   1.000
_cell.length_c   1.000
_cell.angle_alpha   90.00
_cell.angle_beta   90.00
_cell.angle_gamma   90.00
#
_symmetry.space_group_name_H-M   'P 1'
#
loop_
_entity.id
_entity.type
_entity.pdbx_description
1 polymer ?
#
loop_
_entity_poly.entity_id
_entity_poly.type
_entity_poly.pdbx_seq_one_letter_code
_entity_poly.pdbx_strand_id
1 'polypeptide(L)'
;MILMGDFNFHIDDASDKKAEEFSKLIESVNLTQLVNNSTHMNGHILDLIITHKKEQIVSSLKVDDCDISDHSCIHFDLNLQKPKAEKKKVTYRKTRKINSDTLRKLIVDSNVTEKVSSKETVHDKVEIFNETVEAVLDLLAPVKTKNVPIRPNSHWYTDELRTLKQERRCAERKWRKSRLEIHRQIYVYAKNKVNDMLVKTVQQLQLILWRQDR
;
A
#
# COMPACT_ATOMS: atom_id res chain seq x y z
N MET A 1 10.47 11.63 17.26
CA MET A 1 9.19 11.04 17.72
C MET A 1 8.05 12.01 17.44
N ILE A 2 6.89 11.52 16.99
CA ILE A 2 5.68 12.33 16.79
C ILE A 2 4.52 11.62 17.48
N LEU A 3 3.77 12.36 18.29
CA LEU A 3 2.49 11.93 18.85
C LEU A 3 1.40 12.79 18.22
N MET A 4 0.31 12.17 17.78
CA MET A 4 -0.81 12.85 17.15
C MET A 4 -2.12 12.17 17.49
N GLY A 5 -3.17 12.96 17.66
CA GLY A 5 -4.52 12.46 17.92
C GLY A 5 -5.39 13.49 18.62
N ASP A 6 -6.63 13.08 18.87
CA ASP A 6 -7.58 13.79 19.71
C ASP A 6 -7.31 13.43 21.18
N PHE A 7 -6.92 14.44 21.96
CA PHE A 7 -6.64 14.28 23.39
C PHE A 7 -7.81 14.68 24.29
N ASN A 8 -8.85 15.32 23.75
CA ASN A 8 -9.99 15.85 24.51
C ASN A 8 -9.57 16.76 25.70
N PHE A 9 -8.48 17.51 25.53
CA PHE A 9 -8.08 18.58 26.46
C PHE A 9 -8.20 19.93 25.77
N HIS A 10 -8.77 20.93 26.45
CA HIS A 10 -8.81 22.30 25.95
C HIS A 10 -7.45 22.96 26.19
N ILE A 11 -6.45 22.64 25.36
CA ILE A 11 -5.07 23.08 25.57
C ILE A 11 -4.91 24.61 25.50
N ASP A 12 -5.84 25.28 24.83
CA ASP A 12 -5.96 26.72 24.70
C ASP A 12 -6.64 27.40 25.91
N ASP A 13 -7.30 26.64 26.79
CA ASP A 13 -8.03 27.17 27.95
C ASP A 13 -7.16 27.15 29.22
N ALA A 14 -6.73 28.32 29.67
CA ALA A 14 -5.94 28.49 30.89
C ALA A 14 -6.69 28.11 32.18
N SER A 15 -8.01 27.93 32.12
CA SER A 15 -8.83 27.48 33.26
C SER A 15 -8.90 25.94 33.38
N ASP A 16 -8.52 25.20 32.33
CA ASP A 16 -8.46 23.74 32.34
C ASP A 16 -7.18 23.25 33.04
N LYS A 17 -7.33 22.86 34.31
CA LYS A 17 -6.23 22.31 35.12
C LYS A 17 -5.60 21.06 34.52
N LYS A 18 -6.39 20.23 33.81
CA LYS A 18 -5.85 19.01 33.18
C LYS A 18 -4.97 19.36 32.00
N ALA A 19 -5.38 20.35 31.20
CA ALA A 19 -4.57 20.88 30.11
C ALA A 19 -3.26 21.51 30.62
N GLU A 20 -3.31 22.22 31.75
CA GLU A 20 -2.11 22.79 32.39
C GLU A 20 -1.15 21.70 32.91
N GLU A 21 -1.67 20.70 33.64
CA GLU A 21 -0.89 19.56 34.12
C GLU A 21 -0.27 18.76 32.96
N PHE A 22 -1.04 18.53 31.89
CA PHE A 22 -0.58 17.87 30.68
C PHE A 22 0.52 18.68 29.98
N SER A 23 0.35 20.01 29.86
CA SER A 23 1.36 20.91 29.28
C SER A 23 2.68 20.87 30.06
N LYS A 24 2.61 20.88 31.39
CA LYS A 24 3.78 20.72 32.26
C LYS A 24 4.45 19.35 32.09
N LEU A 25 3.65 18.29 31.97
CA LEU A 25 4.15 16.94 31.74
C LEU A 25 4.92 16.85 30.42
N ILE A 26 4.35 17.29 29.31
CA ILE A 26 5.03 17.25 28.00
C ILE A 26 6.28 18.12 28.01
N GLU A 27 6.24 19.28 28.67
CA GLU A 27 7.42 20.13 28.80
C GLU A 27 8.53 19.47 29.61
N SER A 28 8.19 18.76 30.69
CA SER A 28 9.16 18.06 31.54
C SER A 28 9.96 16.99 30.80
N VAL A 29 9.39 16.42 29.72
CA VAL A 29 10.04 15.42 28.86
C VAL A 29 10.58 16.03 27.55
N ASN A 30 10.77 17.35 27.50
CA ASN A 30 11.26 18.10 26.32
C ASN A 30 10.39 17.92 25.07
N LEU A 31 9.10 17.72 25.25
CA LEU A 31 8.13 17.71 24.16
C LEU A 31 7.47 19.09 24.03
N THR A 32 6.93 19.35 22.86
CA THR A 32 6.20 20.58 22.54
C THR A 32 5.03 20.24 21.64
N GLN A 33 3.90 20.84 21.94
CA GLN A 33 2.72 20.84 21.08
C GLN A 33 2.91 21.91 19.99
N LEU A 34 2.48 21.63 18.75
CA LEU A 34 2.72 22.47 17.57
C LEU A 34 1.47 23.11 16.96
N VAL A 35 0.26 22.72 17.38
CA VAL A 35 -1.00 23.21 16.78
C VAL A 35 -1.44 24.50 17.48
N ASN A 36 -1.58 25.57 16.72
CA ASN A 36 -1.87 26.91 17.24
C ASN A 36 -3.24 27.46 16.82
N ASN A 37 -3.98 26.73 15.99
CA ASN A 37 -5.29 27.11 15.48
C ASN A 37 -6.35 26.13 15.99
N SER A 38 -7.58 26.61 16.16
CA SER A 38 -8.70 25.79 16.57
C SER A 38 -8.90 24.59 15.63
N THR A 39 -9.05 23.41 16.22
CA THR A 39 -9.26 22.12 15.52
C THR A 39 -10.70 21.64 15.62
N HIS A 40 -11.57 22.42 16.25
CA HIS A 40 -12.96 22.07 16.50
C HIS A 40 -13.86 23.29 16.29
N MET A 41 -15.07 23.09 15.75
CA MET A 41 -16.01 24.17 15.40
C MET A 41 -16.35 25.13 16.55
N ASN A 42 -16.19 24.70 17.81
CA ASN A 42 -16.38 25.53 19.00
C ASN A 42 -15.19 26.45 19.34
N GLY A 43 -14.12 26.48 18.54
CA GLY A 43 -12.99 27.38 18.75
C GLY A 43 -11.84 26.82 19.59
N HIS A 44 -11.92 25.55 20.01
CA HIS A 44 -10.91 24.90 20.86
C HIS A 44 -9.89 24.10 20.07
N ILE A 45 -8.77 23.77 20.73
CA ILE A 45 -7.70 22.92 20.20
C ILE A 45 -7.73 21.60 20.97
N LEU A 46 -8.32 20.57 20.37
CA LEU A 46 -8.44 19.22 20.96
C LEU A 46 -7.47 18.21 20.32
N ASP A 47 -7.17 18.43 19.04
CA ASP A 47 -6.28 17.60 18.24
C ASP A 47 -4.87 18.16 18.29
N LEU A 48 -3.93 17.37 18.82
CA LEU A 48 -2.57 17.84 19.09
C LEU A 48 -1.57 17.13 18.19
N ILE A 49 -0.54 17.86 17.76
CA ILE A 49 0.69 17.31 17.21
C ILE A 49 1.81 17.66 18.17
N ILE A 50 2.42 16.64 18.77
CA ILE A 50 3.47 16.79 19.77
C ILE A 50 4.76 16.17 19.25
N THR A 51 5.85 16.94 19.31
CA THR A 51 7.19 16.50 18.90
C THR A 51 8.21 16.83 19.97
N HIS A 52 9.41 16.26 19.86
CA HIS A 52 10.52 16.65 20.73
C HIS A 52 11.06 18.04 20.33
N LYS A 53 11.33 18.92 21.31
CA LYS A 53 11.74 20.32 21.11
C LYS A 53 12.95 20.49 20.18
N LYS A 54 13.87 19.52 20.17
CA LYS A 54 15.08 19.55 19.33
C LYS A 54 14.88 19.01 17.90
N GLU A 55 13.75 18.37 17.61
CA GLU A 55 13.51 17.71 16.32
C GLU A 55 12.60 18.59 15.43
N GLN A 56 13.15 19.13 14.34
CA GLN A 56 12.38 19.87 13.32
C GLN A 56 11.82 18.94 12.24
N ILE A 57 11.10 17.91 12.68
CA ILE A 57 10.51 16.88 11.81
C ILE A 57 9.20 17.30 11.16
N VAL A 58 8.52 18.32 11.68
CA VAL A 58 7.26 18.84 11.17
C VAL A 58 7.47 20.23 10.58
N SER A 59 6.91 20.50 9.40
CA SER A 59 6.88 21.81 8.75
C SER A 59 5.53 22.05 8.07
N SER A 60 5.28 23.27 7.62
CA SER A 60 4.07 23.64 6.86
C SER A 60 2.73 23.30 7.54
N LEU A 61 2.66 23.37 8.88
CA LEU A 61 1.46 23.02 9.63
C LEU A 61 0.31 23.98 9.29
N LYS A 62 -0.85 23.43 8.96
CA LYS A 62 -2.09 24.13 8.64
C LYS A 62 -3.29 23.40 9.24
N VAL A 63 -4.31 24.17 9.61
CA VAL A 63 -5.59 23.64 10.06
C VAL A 63 -6.65 24.18 9.11
N ASP A 64 -7.27 23.27 8.38
CA ASP A 64 -8.29 23.56 7.38
C ASP A 64 -9.66 23.11 7.91
N ASP A 65 -10.63 24.00 7.90
CA ASP A 65 -12.00 23.65 8.27
C ASP A 65 -12.60 22.68 7.24
N CYS A 66 -13.29 21.67 7.74
CA CYS A 66 -13.86 20.61 6.93
C CYS A 66 -15.38 20.63 7.14
N ASP A 67 -16.15 21.15 6.17
CA ASP A 67 -17.63 21.30 6.21
C ASP A 67 -18.43 19.98 6.43
N ILE A 68 -17.74 18.87 6.69
CA ILE A 68 -18.27 17.51 6.80
C ILE A 68 -18.12 16.98 8.25
N SER A 69 -17.38 17.66 9.12
CA SER A 69 -17.20 17.30 10.54
C SER A 69 -17.16 18.56 11.42
N ASP A 70 -17.41 18.36 12.70
CA ASP A 70 -17.10 19.31 13.79
C ASP A 70 -15.59 19.46 14.06
N HIS A 71 -14.75 18.53 13.61
CA HIS A 71 -13.29 18.60 13.66
C HIS A 71 -12.69 19.13 12.34
N SER A 72 -11.66 19.98 12.47
CA SER A 72 -10.86 20.51 11.37
C SER A 72 -9.77 19.51 10.94
N CYS A 73 -9.37 19.56 9.67
CA CYS A 73 -8.28 18.75 9.15
C CYS A 73 -6.92 19.42 9.41
N ILE A 74 -5.98 18.69 10.03
CA ILE A 74 -4.62 19.18 10.24
C ILE A 74 -3.69 18.63 9.16
N HIS A 75 -3.03 19.52 8.44
CA HIS A 75 -2.09 19.23 7.37
C HIS A 75 -0.69 19.66 7.75
N PHE A 76 0.33 18.84 7.47
CA PHE A 76 1.73 19.19 7.70
C PHE A 76 2.66 18.32 6.85
N ASP A 77 3.88 18.81 6.64
CA ASP A 77 4.96 18.11 5.97
C ASP A 77 5.88 17.43 6.99
N LEU A 78 6.40 16.25 6.60
CA LEU A 78 7.36 15.49 7.39
C LEU A 78 8.76 15.57 6.78
N ASN A 79 9.69 16.21 7.49
CA ASN A 79 11.10 16.33 7.12
C ASN A 79 11.89 15.06 7.46
N LEU A 80 11.51 13.94 6.85
CA LEU A 80 12.13 12.64 7.09
C LEU A 80 12.85 12.13 5.85
N GLN A 81 14.09 11.66 6.04
CA GLN A 81 14.77 10.89 4.99
C GLN A 81 14.17 9.49 4.93
N LYS A 82 13.36 9.24 3.90
CA LYS A 82 12.81 7.90 3.68
C LYS A 82 13.95 6.92 3.35
N PRO A 83 14.10 5.81 4.10
CA PRO A 83 15.10 4.80 3.77
C PRO A 83 14.83 4.25 2.37
N LYS A 84 15.91 4.02 1.61
CA LYS A 84 15.79 3.44 0.28
C LYS A 84 15.23 2.03 0.42
N ALA A 85 14.13 1.76 -0.28
CA ALA A 85 13.59 0.40 -0.34
C ALA A 85 14.66 -0.54 -0.90
N GLU A 86 14.87 -1.65 -0.21
CA GLU A 86 15.76 -2.71 -0.68
C GLU A 86 15.30 -3.18 -2.07
N LYS A 87 16.25 -3.45 -2.96
CA LYS A 87 15.95 -3.85 -4.34
C LYS A 87 16.48 -5.24 -4.58
N LYS A 88 15.66 -6.11 -5.17
CA LYS A 88 16.10 -7.39 -5.71
C LYS A 88 16.25 -7.32 -7.21
N LYS A 89 17.24 -8.04 -7.73
CA LYS A 89 17.45 -8.24 -9.16
C LYS A 89 16.49 -9.33 -9.65
N VAL A 90 15.64 -9.02 -10.62
CA VAL A 90 14.72 -9.99 -11.23
C VAL A 90 15.00 -10.09 -12.72
N THR A 91 15.12 -11.32 -13.21
CA THR A 91 15.23 -11.68 -14.62
C THR A 91 13.85 -12.06 -15.15
N TYR A 92 13.48 -11.56 -16.33
CA TYR A 92 12.20 -11.86 -16.95
C TYR A 92 12.26 -11.72 -18.47
N ARG A 93 11.37 -12.43 -19.18
CA ARG A 93 11.11 -12.26 -20.61
C ARG A 93 9.76 -11.57 -20.81
N LYS A 94 9.62 -10.70 -21.81
CA LYS A 94 8.34 -10.04 -22.12
C LYS A 94 7.45 -10.93 -23.00
N THR A 95 7.17 -12.15 -22.56
CA THR A 95 6.45 -13.16 -23.35
C THR A 95 5.05 -12.71 -23.77
N ARG A 96 4.36 -11.93 -22.93
CA ARG A 96 3.04 -11.35 -23.26
C ARG A 96 3.03 -10.40 -24.48
N LYS A 97 4.20 -9.91 -24.91
CA LYS A 97 4.32 -9.04 -26.09
C LYS A 97 4.72 -9.80 -27.36
N ILE A 98 4.91 -11.11 -27.27
CA ILE A 98 5.25 -11.93 -28.43
C ILE A 98 4.03 -12.01 -29.34
N ASN A 99 4.21 -11.69 -30.62
CA ASN A 99 3.21 -11.94 -31.64
C ASN A 99 3.20 -13.43 -31.98
N SER A 100 2.02 -14.05 -31.92
CA SER A 100 1.83 -15.49 -32.16
C SER A 100 2.20 -15.92 -33.58
N ASP A 101 1.91 -15.09 -34.58
CA ASP A 101 2.17 -15.39 -35.99
C ASP A 101 3.66 -15.35 -36.29
N THR A 102 4.37 -14.35 -35.74
CA THR A 102 5.83 -14.24 -35.85
C THR A 102 6.52 -15.42 -35.16
N LEU A 103 6.04 -15.81 -33.97
CA LEU A 103 6.54 -16.99 -33.26
C LEU A 103 6.36 -18.26 -34.08
N ARG A 104 5.15 -18.48 -34.62
CA ARG A 104 4.86 -19.65 -35.45
C ARG A 104 5.78 -19.69 -36.67
N LYS A 105 5.94 -18.55 -37.36
CA LYS A 105 6.82 -18.44 -38.53
C LYS A 105 8.26 -18.84 -38.20
N LEU A 106 8.85 -18.25 -37.14
CA LEU A 106 10.23 -18.54 -36.75
C LEU A 106 10.44 -19.99 -36.32
N ILE A 107 9.45 -20.62 -35.68
CA ILE A 107 9.53 -22.04 -35.32
C ILE A 107 9.53 -22.91 -36.58
N VAL A 108 8.66 -22.62 -37.55
CA VAL A 108 8.65 -23.34 -38.83
C VAL A 108 9.97 -23.16 -39.57
N ASP A 109 10.45 -21.92 -39.69
CA ASP A 109 11.71 -21.57 -40.37
C ASP A 109 12.94 -22.20 -39.69
N SER A 110 12.85 -22.59 -38.41
CA SER A 110 13.95 -23.21 -37.67
C SER A 110 14.17 -24.68 -38.00
N ASN A 111 13.25 -25.32 -38.74
CA ASN A 111 13.22 -26.76 -39.05
C ASN A 111 13.40 -27.65 -37.81
N VAL A 112 12.89 -27.23 -36.65
CA VAL A 112 13.08 -27.96 -35.38
C VAL A 112 12.62 -29.42 -35.47
N THR A 113 11.53 -29.71 -36.18
CA THR A 113 10.99 -31.06 -36.33
C THR A 113 11.95 -32.00 -37.08
N GLU A 114 12.61 -31.52 -38.13
CA GLU A 114 13.60 -32.30 -38.89
C GLU A 114 14.86 -32.53 -38.05
N LYS A 115 15.35 -31.48 -37.37
CA LYS A 115 16.52 -31.55 -36.48
C LYS A 115 16.30 -32.55 -35.34
N VAL A 116 15.12 -32.54 -34.72
CA VAL A 116 14.74 -33.49 -33.67
C VAL A 116 14.64 -34.92 -34.24
N SER A 117 14.05 -35.10 -35.42
CA SER A 117 13.90 -36.43 -36.03
C SER A 117 15.24 -37.07 -36.41
N SER A 118 16.26 -36.26 -36.67
CA SER A 118 17.62 -36.71 -37.03
C SER A 118 18.42 -37.33 -35.87
N LYS A 119 17.94 -37.20 -34.62
CA LYS A 119 18.62 -37.74 -33.43
C LYS A 119 18.07 -39.11 -33.03
N GLU A 120 18.94 -39.95 -32.47
CA GLU A 120 18.58 -41.30 -32.05
C GLU A 120 18.02 -41.32 -30.63
N THR A 121 18.66 -40.61 -29.70
CA THR A 121 18.27 -40.62 -28.29
C THR A 121 17.19 -39.60 -27.98
N VAL A 122 16.35 -39.90 -26.98
CA VAL A 122 15.34 -38.95 -26.48
C VAL A 122 16.00 -37.72 -25.85
N HIS A 123 17.18 -37.88 -25.25
CA HIS A 123 17.89 -36.79 -24.61
C HIS A 123 18.32 -35.72 -25.63
N ASP A 124 19.00 -36.15 -26.70
CA ASP A 124 19.46 -35.25 -27.76
C ASP A 124 18.31 -34.56 -28.49
N LYS A 125 17.16 -35.25 -28.60
CA LYS A 125 15.91 -34.69 -29.14
C LYS A 125 15.40 -33.53 -28.30
N VAL A 126 15.35 -33.71 -26.99
CA VAL A 126 14.88 -32.68 -26.06
C VAL A 126 15.85 -31.51 -26.01
N GLU A 127 17.16 -31.78 -26.04
CA GLU A 127 18.20 -30.76 -26.04
C GLU A 127 18.07 -29.83 -27.27
N ILE A 128 18.05 -30.40 -28.48
CA ILE A 128 17.88 -29.62 -29.71
C ILE A 128 16.59 -28.81 -29.73
N PHE A 129 15.50 -29.40 -29.23
CA PHE A 129 14.22 -28.71 -29.14
C PHE A 129 14.33 -27.48 -28.22
N ASN A 130 14.87 -27.66 -27.02
CA ASN A 130 15.02 -26.60 -26.04
C ASN A 130 15.95 -25.50 -26.55
N GLU A 131 17.11 -25.85 -27.12
CA GLU A 131 18.06 -24.89 -27.70
C GLU A 131 17.40 -24.06 -28.82
N THR A 132 16.68 -24.71 -29.72
CA THR A 132 16.03 -24.04 -30.85
C THR A 132 14.93 -23.10 -30.38
N VAL A 133 14.08 -23.56 -29.45
CA VAL A 133 13.00 -22.73 -28.90
C VAL A 133 13.55 -21.58 -28.06
N GLU A 134 14.61 -21.81 -27.28
CA GLU A 134 15.27 -20.76 -26.51
C GLU A 134 15.87 -19.68 -27.42
N ALA A 135 16.53 -20.07 -28.52
CA ALA A 135 17.05 -19.11 -29.51
C ALA A 135 15.93 -18.25 -30.13
N VAL A 136 14.78 -18.85 -30.47
CA VAL A 136 13.61 -18.12 -30.98
C VAL A 136 13.05 -17.18 -29.91
N LEU A 137 13.00 -17.62 -28.65
CA LEU A 137 12.56 -16.80 -27.52
C LEU A 137 13.54 -15.66 -27.23
N ASP A 138 14.84 -15.85 -27.39
CA ASP A 138 15.84 -14.79 -27.25
C ASP A 138 15.73 -13.73 -28.34
N LEU A 139 15.38 -14.13 -29.56
CA LEU A 139 15.12 -13.20 -30.65
C LEU A 139 13.86 -12.36 -30.40
N LEU A 140 12.77 -12.99 -29.97
CA LEU A 140 11.46 -12.31 -29.80
C LEU A 140 11.30 -11.60 -28.46
N ALA A 141 11.85 -12.17 -27.41
CA ALA A 141 11.71 -11.72 -26.03
C ALA A 141 12.99 -12.01 -25.23
N PRO A 142 14.09 -11.28 -25.50
CA PRO A 142 15.36 -11.46 -24.83
C PRO A 142 15.20 -11.29 -23.31
N VAL A 143 16.01 -12.02 -22.54
CA VAL A 143 16.05 -11.91 -21.08
C VAL A 143 16.41 -10.49 -20.68
N LYS A 144 15.59 -9.89 -19.82
CA LYS A 144 15.83 -8.57 -19.26
C LYS A 144 15.98 -8.66 -17.76
N THR A 145 16.94 -7.89 -17.25
CA THR A 145 17.21 -7.78 -15.82
C THR A 145 16.74 -6.42 -15.32
N LYS A 146 15.96 -6.41 -14.23
CA LYS A 146 15.51 -5.17 -13.59
C LYS A 146 15.66 -5.25 -12.09
N ASN A 147 16.11 -4.15 -11.49
CA ASN A 147 16.06 -3.95 -10.04
C ASN A 147 14.64 -3.53 -9.66
N VAL A 148 13.95 -4.37 -8.90
CA VAL A 148 12.60 -4.10 -8.40
C VAL A 148 12.64 -3.94 -6.88
N PRO A 149 11.91 -2.97 -6.31
CA PRO A 149 11.85 -2.81 -4.86
C PRO A 149 11.20 -4.05 -4.24
N ILE A 150 11.80 -4.56 -3.18
CA ILE A 150 11.23 -5.58 -2.32
C ILE A 150 10.06 -4.93 -1.58
N ARG A 151 8.88 -5.53 -1.72
CA ARG A 151 7.66 -5.12 -1.04
C ARG A 151 7.16 -6.34 -0.28
N PRO A 152 7.50 -6.49 1.02
CA PRO A 152 6.92 -7.57 1.81
C PRO A 152 5.39 -7.40 1.80
N ASN A 153 4.68 -8.50 1.64
CA ASN A 153 3.24 -8.48 1.83
C ASN A 153 2.97 -8.16 3.30
N SER A 154 2.14 -7.16 3.56
CA SER A 154 1.68 -6.90 4.92
C SER A 154 0.92 -8.13 5.41
N HIS A 155 1.25 -8.62 6.61
CA HIS A 155 0.67 -9.85 7.15
C HIS A 155 -0.88 -9.82 7.24
N TRP A 156 -1.48 -8.63 7.39
CA TRP A 156 -2.94 -8.46 7.38
C TRP A 156 -3.55 -8.37 5.97
N TYR A 157 -2.74 -8.23 4.93
CA TYR A 157 -3.22 -8.01 3.58
C TYR A 157 -3.25 -9.32 2.78
N THR A 158 -4.27 -10.13 3.06
CA THR A 158 -4.49 -11.43 2.41
C THR A 158 -5.05 -11.29 1.00
N ASP A 159 -4.89 -12.34 0.18
CA ASP A 159 -5.49 -12.39 -1.16
C ASP A 159 -7.02 -12.34 -1.12
N GLU A 160 -7.64 -12.85 -0.05
CA GLU A 160 -9.08 -12.74 0.20
C GLU A 160 -9.47 -11.27 0.41
N LEU A 161 -8.78 -10.55 1.31
CA LEU A 161 -9.04 -9.14 1.56
C LEU A 161 -8.82 -8.29 0.28
N ARG A 162 -7.79 -8.64 -0.51
CA ARG A 162 -7.54 -8.01 -1.82
C ARG A 162 -8.73 -8.19 -2.76
N THR A 163 -9.30 -9.39 -2.83
CA THR A 163 -10.45 -9.71 -3.68
C THR A 163 -11.69 -8.91 -3.24
N LEU A 164 -11.99 -8.89 -1.94
CA LEU A 164 -13.11 -8.12 -1.39
C LEU A 164 -12.98 -6.61 -1.67
N LYS A 165 -11.76 -6.05 -1.54
CA LYS A 165 -11.52 -4.64 -1.88
C LYS A 165 -11.72 -4.35 -3.36
N GLN A 166 -11.36 -5.28 -4.25
CA GLN A 166 -11.60 -5.16 -5.69
C GLN A 166 -13.10 -5.19 -6.02
N GLU A 167 -13.85 -6.13 -5.43
CA GLU A 167 -15.31 -6.22 -5.56
C GLU A 167 -15.99 -4.93 -5.09
N ARG A 168 -15.63 -4.44 -3.90
CA ARG A 168 -16.13 -3.16 -3.37
C ARG A 168 -15.89 -2.01 -4.34
N ARG A 169 -14.68 -1.93 -4.92
CA ARG A 169 -14.35 -0.85 -5.87
C ARG A 169 -15.09 -1.00 -7.21
N CYS A 170 -15.34 -2.22 -7.66
CA CYS A 170 -16.18 -2.49 -8.83
C CYS A 170 -17.63 -2.02 -8.60
N ALA A 171 -18.22 -2.43 -7.46
CA ALA A 171 -19.56 -2.03 -7.06
C ALA A 171 -19.69 -0.50 -6.90
N GLU A 172 -18.69 0.14 -6.27
CA GLU A 172 -18.64 1.60 -6.12
C GLU A 172 -18.65 2.32 -7.47
N ARG A 173 -17.81 1.88 -8.43
CA ARG A 173 -17.77 2.47 -9.78
C ARG A 173 -19.08 2.28 -10.51
N LYS A 174 -19.71 1.10 -10.39
CA LYS A 174 -21.01 0.80 -11.00
C LYS A 174 -22.11 1.71 -10.44
N TRP A 175 -22.15 1.88 -9.12
CA TRP A 175 -23.08 2.80 -8.47
C TRP A 175 -22.84 4.26 -8.87
N ARG A 176 -21.59 4.74 -8.86
CA ARG A 176 -21.25 6.10 -9.28
C ARG A 176 -21.69 6.41 -10.71
N LYS A 177 -21.59 5.43 -11.63
CA LYS A 177 -21.99 5.57 -13.04
C LYS A 177 -23.51 5.54 -13.22
N SER A 178 -24.20 4.63 -12.55
CA SER A 178 -25.62 4.37 -12.78
C SER A 178 -26.58 5.14 -11.87
N ARG A 179 -26.12 5.52 -10.67
CA ARG A 179 -26.89 6.16 -9.59
C ARG A 179 -28.14 5.38 -9.12
N LEU A 180 -28.29 4.12 -9.51
CA LEU A 180 -29.42 3.28 -9.10
C LEU A 180 -29.26 2.78 -7.65
N GLU A 181 -30.38 2.72 -6.92
CA GLU A 181 -30.40 2.25 -5.52
C GLU A 181 -29.91 0.81 -5.38
N ILE A 182 -30.26 -0.08 -6.32
CA ILE A 182 -29.77 -1.46 -6.29
C ILE A 182 -28.23 -1.54 -6.32
N HIS A 183 -27.58 -0.68 -7.09
CA HIS A 183 -26.11 -0.63 -7.13
C HIS A 183 -25.54 0.01 -5.86
N ARG A 184 -26.26 0.95 -5.24
CA ARG A 184 -25.91 1.49 -3.92
C ARG A 184 -25.92 0.39 -2.86
N GLN A 185 -26.97 -0.43 -2.82
CA GLN A 185 -27.10 -1.55 -1.88
C GLN A 185 -25.98 -2.58 -2.05
N ILE A 186 -25.66 -2.96 -3.30
CA ILE A 186 -24.52 -3.86 -3.59
C ILE A 186 -23.20 -3.26 -3.11
N TYR A 187 -22.98 -1.96 -3.34
CA TYR A 187 -21.79 -1.27 -2.85
C TYR A 187 -21.72 -1.27 -1.31
N VAL A 188 -22.82 -0.94 -0.63
CA VAL A 188 -22.90 -0.93 0.84
C VAL A 188 -22.62 -2.33 1.40
N TYR A 189 -23.20 -3.38 0.82
CA TYR A 189 -22.92 -4.76 1.20
C TYR A 189 -21.43 -5.10 1.07
N ALA A 190 -20.82 -4.80 -0.09
CA ALA A 190 -19.40 -5.03 -0.31
C ALA A 190 -18.51 -4.18 0.61
N LYS A 191 -18.94 -2.96 0.97
CA LYS A 191 -18.25 -2.10 1.95
C LYS A 191 -18.21 -2.75 3.33
N ASN A 192 -19.36 -3.23 3.80
CA ASN A 192 -19.47 -3.87 5.12
C ASN A 192 -18.66 -5.16 5.17
N LYS A 193 -18.73 -5.99 4.13
CA LYS A 193 -17.93 -7.23 4.03
C LYS A 193 -16.42 -6.98 4.13
N VAL A 194 -15.91 -5.91 3.51
CA VAL A 194 -14.51 -5.50 3.64
C VAL A 194 -14.17 -5.04 5.07
N ASN A 195 -15.06 -4.27 5.71
CA ASN A 195 -14.86 -3.79 7.07
C ASN A 195 -14.83 -4.94 8.08
N ASP A 196 -15.77 -5.88 7.98
CA ASP A 196 -15.83 -7.05 8.85
C ASP A 196 -14.56 -7.90 8.73
N MET A 197 -14.06 -8.09 7.51
CA MET A 197 -12.81 -8.81 7.27
C MET A 197 -11.62 -8.05 7.89
N LEU A 198 -11.53 -6.73 7.69
CA LEU A 198 -10.46 -5.92 8.28
C LEU A 198 -10.41 -6.05 9.80
N VAL A 199 -11.56 -5.99 10.48
CA VAL A 199 -11.64 -6.16 11.93
C VAL A 199 -11.10 -7.54 12.34
N LYS A 200 -11.55 -8.61 11.67
CA LYS A 200 -11.08 -9.98 11.94
C LYS A 200 -9.57 -10.13 11.73
N THR A 201 -9.03 -9.59 10.63
CA THR A 201 -7.61 -9.74 10.33
C THR A 201 -6.72 -8.94 11.29
N VAL A 202 -7.17 -7.75 11.71
CA VAL A 202 -6.46 -6.95 12.73
C VAL A 202 -6.43 -7.68 14.08
N GLN A 203 -7.55 -8.27 14.51
CA GLN A 203 -7.62 -9.06 15.75
C GLN A 203 -6.69 -10.29 15.69
N GLN A 204 -6.65 -10.99 14.56
CA GLN A 204 -5.73 -12.12 14.37
C GLN A 204 -4.26 -11.69 14.43
N LEU A 205 -3.90 -10.56 13.83
CA LEU A 205 -2.53 -10.04 13.91
C LEU A 205 -2.13 -9.65 15.34
N GLN A 206 -3.03 -9.00 16.09
CA GLN A 206 -2.78 -8.68 17.49
C GLN A 206 -2.47 -9.93 18.31
N LEU A 207 -3.21 -11.03 18.07
CA LEU A 207 -2.97 -12.32 18.72
C LEU A 207 -1.65 -12.97 18.31
N ILE A 208 -1.23 -12.84 17.04
CA ILE A 208 0.04 -13.41 16.55
C ILE A 208 1.24 -12.63 17.11
N LEU A 209 1.20 -11.31 17.06
CA LEU A 209 2.25 -10.45 17.61
C LEU A 209 2.41 -10.68 19.12
N TRP A 210 1.30 -10.74 19.86
CA TRP A 210 1.31 -11.01 21.30
C TRP A 210 1.86 -12.40 21.68
N ARG A 211 1.86 -13.37 20.76
CA ARG A 211 2.47 -14.69 20.96
C ARG A 211 3.96 -14.75 20.62
N GLN A 212 4.47 -13.82 19.82
CA GLN A 212 5.90 -13.77 19.46
C GLN A 212 6.74 -13.02 20.51
N ASP A 213 6.10 -12.19 21.34
CA ASP A 213 6.73 -11.45 22.44
C ASP A 213 6.76 -12.24 23.79
N ARG A 214 6.47 -13.55 23.76
CA ARG A 214 6.62 -14.48 24.90
C ARG A 214 7.57 -15.62 24.56
#